data_AF-A0A7Z8VMR4-F1
#
_entry.id   AF-A0A7Z8VMR4-F1
#
_cell.length_a   1.000
_cell.length_b   1.000
_cell.length_c   1.000
_cell.angle_alpha   90.00
_cell.angle_beta   90.00
_cell.angle_gamma   90.00
#
_symmetry.space_group_name_H-M   'P 1'
#
loop_
_entity.id
_entity.type
_entity.pdbx_description
1 polymer ?
#
loop_
_entity_poly.entity_id
_entity_poly.type
_entity_poly.pdbx_seq_one_letter_code
_entity_poly.pdbx_strand_id
1 'polypeptide(L)'
;MVYFSYSIIGKLQINDIAAVIKEGVDPYFEVARYAERLAASNPQFDDLYAALHSVEPSYTEEIIAQFIKQYINAENPDVLGISVPFPGNMLGALQAAKYCKQYAPHIKIILGGGFVNTELRTLKEPRLFETIDYICLDDGERPLLTLLENIQGQGNKLFRTYSLQAGQVIFNTCADLHDIAQKDVGTPDYTGLPIDKYLSLCEILNPMHRIWSDARWNKITIAHGCYWAKCSFCDISLDYIGNYDLKFPNNYLW
;
A
#
# COMPACT_ATOMS: atom_id res chain seq x y z
N MET A 1 15.99 41.38 3.60
CA MET A 1 16.04 40.27 4.58
C MET A 1 16.14 38.98 3.79
N VAL A 2 17.35 38.46 3.63
CA VAL A 2 17.60 37.24 2.84
C VAL A 2 17.18 36.07 3.74
N TYR A 3 15.97 35.56 3.55
CA TYR A 3 15.56 34.28 4.12
C TYR A 3 16.30 33.19 3.33
N PHE A 4 17.48 32.79 3.80
CA PHE A 4 18.07 31.53 3.41
C PHE A 4 17.12 30.42 3.88
N SER A 5 16.38 29.85 2.94
CA SER A 5 15.51 28.71 3.21
C SER A 5 16.38 27.47 3.41
N TYR A 6 16.67 27.13 4.66
CA TYR A 6 17.38 25.91 5.07
C TYR A 6 16.78 24.60 4.51
N SER A 7 15.55 24.64 3.98
CA SER A 7 14.85 23.48 3.41
C SER A 7 15.41 22.96 2.07
N ILE A 8 16.13 23.78 1.31
CA ILE A 8 16.65 23.39 -0.01
C ILE A 8 18.05 22.75 0.10
N ILE A 9 18.88 23.24 1.02
CA ILE A 9 20.24 22.71 1.25
C ILE A 9 20.19 21.25 1.74
N GLY A 10 19.14 20.87 2.48
CA GLY A 10 18.97 19.51 2.98
C GLY A 10 18.68 18.44 1.93
N LYS A 11 18.19 18.78 0.72
CA LYS A 11 17.81 17.78 -0.29
C LYS A 11 18.93 17.32 -1.21
N LEU A 12 19.82 18.23 -1.62
CA LEU A 12 21.08 17.83 -2.28
C LEU A 12 21.81 16.82 -1.38
N GLN A 13 21.77 17.07 -0.07
CA GLN A 13 22.32 16.16 0.94
C GLN A 13 21.53 14.85 1.08
N ILE A 14 20.19 14.82 0.97
CA ILE A 14 19.39 13.57 1.10
C ILE A 14 19.65 12.59 -0.04
N ASN A 15 19.74 13.05 -1.29
CA ASN A 15 20.05 12.15 -2.40
C ASN A 15 21.49 11.63 -2.32
N ASP A 16 22.43 12.46 -1.89
CA ASP A 16 23.81 12.05 -1.64
C ASP A 16 23.89 11.05 -0.47
N ILE A 17 23.13 11.28 0.62
CA ILE A 17 23.01 10.34 1.74
C ILE A 17 22.38 9.02 1.26
N ALA A 18 21.32 9.08 0.45
CA ALA A 18 20.68 7.90 -0.10
C ALA A 18 21.65 7.11 -0.99
N ALA A 19 22.48 7.79 -1.79
CA ALA A 19 23.52 7.16 -2.60
C ALA A 19 24.59 6.49 -1.71
N VAL A 20 25.05 7.15 -0.65
CA VAL A 20 26.01 6.56 0.31
C VAL A 20 25.42 5.35 1.04
N ILE A 21 24.15 5.41 1.47
CA ILE A 21 23.44 4.27 2.06
C ILE A 21 23.33 3.14 1.04
N LYS A 22 23.03 3.46 -0.22
CA LYS A 22 22.90 2.46 -1.28
C LYS A 22 24.22 1.76 -1.59
N GLU A 23 25.32 2.50 -1.62
CA GLU A 23 26.65 1.97 -1.92
C GLU A 23 27.27 1.22 -0.73
N GLY A 24 26.95 1.60 0.52
CA GLY A 24 27.64 1.10 1.70
C GLY A 24 26.81 0.27 2.68
N VAL A 25 25.47 0.31 2.61
CA VAL A 25 24.60 -0.24 3.68
C VAL A 25 23.48 -1.12 3.12
N ASP A 26 22.68 -0.62 2.17
CA ASP A 26 21.53 -1.33 1.62
C ASP A 26 21.41 -1.09 0.11
N PRO A 27 21.78 -2.07 -0.74
CA PRO A 27 21.79 -1.90 -2.19
C PRO A 27 20.41 -1.64 -2.81
N TYR A 28 19.33 -1.88 -2.06
CA TYR A 28 17.96 -1.66 -2.51
C TYR A 28 17.38 -0.30 -2.07
N PHE A 29 18.12 0.47 -1.25
CA PHE A 29 17.65 1.74 -0.70
C PHE A 29 17.43 2.81 -1.78
N GLU A 30 16.19 3.30 -1.90
CA GLU A 30 15.83 4.45 -2.73
C GLU A 30 14.66 5.22 -2.09
N VAL A 31 14.72 6.56 -2.13
CA VAL A 31 13.78 7.44 -1.42
C VAL A 31 12.36 7.43 -2.04
N ALA A 32 12.24 7.19 -3.34
CA ALA A 32 10.96 7.22 -4.06
C ALA A 32 10.64 5.92 -4.83
N ARG A 33 11.57 4.97 -4.89
CA ARG A 33 11.55 3.80 -5.79
C ARG A 33 12.23 2.57 -5.17
N TYR A 34 12.15 2.44 -3.84
CA TYR A 34 12.77 1.32 -3.11
C TYR A 34 12.44 0.00 -3.82
N ALA A 35 13.44 -0.79 -4.17
CA ALA A 35 13.24 -2.10 -4.83
C ALA A 35 12.30 -2.11 -6.06
N GLU A 36 12.03 -0.98 -6.74
CA GLU A 36 11.07 -0.92 -7.85
C GLU A 36 11.49 -1.87 -8.98
N ARG A 37 12.80 -2.01 -9.23
CA ARG A 37 13.32 -2.96 -10.23
C ARG A 37 12.92 -4.40 -9.91
N LEU A 38 13.01 -4.84 -8.65
CA LEU A 38 12.67 -6.23 -8.28
C LEU A 38 11.19 -6.57 -8.51
N ALA A 39 10.30 -5.58 -8.38
CA ALA A 39 8.87 -5.77 -8.53
C ALA A 39 8.32 -5.38 -9.91
N ALA A 40 8.97 -4.46 -10.63
CA ALA A 40 8.54 -3.96 -11.94
C ALA A 40 9.14 -4.75 -13.12
N SER A 41 10.27 -5.45 -12.93
CA SER A 41 10.97 -6.12 -14.03
C SER A 41 10.83 -7.63 -14.11
N ASN A 42 9.99 -8.27 -13.29
CA ASN A 42 9.93 -9.74 -13.31
C ASN A 42 8.51 -10.29 -13.51
N PRO A 43 8.24 -11.03 -14.61
CA PRO A 43 7.03 -11.83 -14.75
C PRO A 43 6.96 -13.03 -13.78
N GLN A 44 7.99 -13.22 -12.93
CA GLN A 44 8.06 -14.30 -11.94
C GLN A 44 8.41 -13.76 -10.55
N PHE A 45 7.75 -14.29 -9.54
CA PHE A 45 7.92 -13.95 -8.12
C PHE A 45 9.28 -14.39 -7.54
N ASP A 46 10.13 -15.05 -8.33
CA ASP A 46 11.33 -15.73 -7.85
C ASP A 46 12.39 -14.77 -7.25
N ASP A 47 12.66 -13.64 -7.90
CA ASP A 47 13.65 -12.68 -7.38
C ASP A 47 13.17 -12.05 -6.07
N LEU A 48 11.88 -11.74 -5.99
CA LEU A 48 11.26 -11.18 -4.80
C LEU A 48 11.25 -12.20 -3.66
N TYR A 49 10.96 -13.46 -3.97
CA TYR A 49 11.01 -14.57 -3.01
C TYR A 49 12.43 -14.82 -2.51
N ALA A 50 13.43 -14.79 -3.39
CA ALA A 50 14.84 -14.91 -3.02
C ALA A 50 15.29 -13.76 -2.11
N ALA A 51 14.93 -12.52 -2.44
CA ALA A 51 15.24 -11.35 -1.61
C ALA A 51 14.58 -11.45 -0.22
N LEU A 52 13.31 -11.87 -0.14
CA LEU A 52 12.58 -12.06 1.12
C LEU A 52 13.22 -13.12 2.04
N HIS A 53 13.89 -14.11 1.44
CA HIS A 53 14.56 -15.22 2.12
C HIS A 53 16.08 -15.10 2.16
N SER A 54 16.62 -13.91 1.89
CA SER A 54 18.04 -13.63 2.06
C SER A 54 18.50 -13.98 3.48
N VAL A 55 19.70 -14.55 3.60
CA VAL A 55 20.29 -14.93 4.89
C VAL A 55 20.62 -13.70 5.73
N GLU A 56 21.10 -12.64 5.08
CA GLU A 56 21.40 -11.37 5.73
C GLU A 56 20.26 -10.38 5.42
N PRO A 57 19.56 -9.87 6.44
CA PRO A 57 18.52 -8.87 6.25
C PRO A 57 19.16 -7.54 5.83
N SER A 58 18.46 -6.80 4.96
CA SER A 58 18.89 -5.44 4.64
C SER A 58 18.64 -4.49 5.82
N TYR A 59 19.31 -3.34 5.84
CA TYR A 59 19.07 -2.34 6.88
C TYR A 59 17.60 -1.88 6.93
N THR A 60 16.96 -1.73 5.77
CA THR A 60 15.52 -1.41 5.70
C THR A 60 14.67 -2.53 6.30
N GLU A 61 15.03 -3.80 6.07
CA GLU A 61 14.36 -4.96 6.64
C GLU A 61 14.43 -4.97 8.17
N GLU A 62 15.59 -4.67 8.75
CA GLU A 62 15.78 -4.59 10.19
C GLU A 62 14.88 -3.50 10.83
N ILE A 63 14.79 -2.34 10.19
CA ILE A 63 13.91 -1.25 10.63
C ILE A 63 12.43 -1.68 10.57
N ILE A 64 12.02 -2.32 9.47
CA ILE A 64 10.66 -2.85 9.32
C ILE A 64 10.34 -3.84 10.44
N ALA A 65 11.25 -4.79 10.71
CA ALA A 65 11.09 -5.77 11.77
C ALA A 65 10.92 -5.11 13.15
N GLN A 66 11.73 -4.10 13.45
CA GLN A 66 11.64 -3.34 14.70
C GLN A 66 10.29 -2.62 14.83
N PHE A 67 9.84 -1.93 13.77
CA PHE A 67 8.55 -1.24 13.81
C PHE A 67 7.38 -2.20 13.95
N ILE A 68 7.35 -3.31 13.20
CA ILE A 68 6.28 -4.30 13.31
C ILE A 68 6.20 -4.85 14.73
N LYS A 69 7.34 -5.17 15.36
CA LYS A 69 7.37 -5.62 16.75
C LYS A 69 6.82 -4.55 17.72
N GLN A 70 7.18 -3.28 17.52
CA GLN A 70 6.69 -2.17 18.35
C GLN A 70 5.16 -2.00 18.20
N TYR A 71 4.65 -2.00 16.97
CA TYR A 71 3.21 -1.87 16.70
C TYR A 71 2.40 -3.04 17.28
N ILE A 72 2.86 -4.28 17.09
CA ILE A 72 2.18 -5.45 17.66
C ILE A 72 2.11 -5.35 19.19
N ASN A 73 3.20 -4.94 19.84
CA ASN A 73 3.22 -4.81 21.30
C ASN A 73 2.34 -3.67 21.83
N ALA A 74 2.19 -2.60 21.06
CA ALA A 74 1.38 -1.44 21.44
C ALA A 74 -0.11 -1.66 21.22
N GLU A 75 -0.49 -2.22 20.07
CA GLU A 75 -1.89 -2.28 19.61
C GLU A 75 -2.52 -3.67 19.75
N ASN A 76 -1.70 -4.74 19.76
CA ASN A 76 -2.14 -6.14 19.76
C ASN A 76 -3.33 -6.44 18.81
N PRO A 77 -3.17 -6.20 17.49
CA PRO A 77 -4.29 -6.28 16.55
C PRO A 77 -4.59 -7.72 16.15
N ASP A 78 -5.85 -8.02 15.82
CA ASP A 78 -6.25 -9.30 15.23
C ASP A 78 -5.93 -9.38 13.72
N VAL A 79 -5.87 -8.23 13.06
CA VAL A 79 -5.72 -8.10 11.61
C VAL A 79 -4.73 -6.99 11.25
N LEU A 80 -3.84 -7.27 10.30
CA LEU A 80 -2.92 -6.31 9.70
C LEU A 80 -3.26 -6.14 8.21
N GLY A 81 -3.74 -4.95 7.84
CA GLY A 81 -3.93 -4.55 6.44
C GLY A 81 -2.68 -3.86 5.88
N ILE A 82 -2.19 -4.32 4.72
CA ILE A 82 -1.02 -3.77 4.04
C ILE A 82 -1.42 -3.31 2.63
N SER A 83 -1.33 -2.00 2.40
CA SER A 83 -1.57 -1.41 1.07
C SER A 83 -0.26 -1.24 0.30
N VAL A 84 -0.18 -1.83 -0.89
CA VAL A 84 0.95 -1.75 -1.82
C VAL A 84 0.53 -0.92 -3.03
N PRO A 85 0.82 0.39 -3.05
CA PRO A 85 0.40 1.26 -4.13
C PRO A 85 1.27 1.12 -5.38
N PHE A 86 2.55 0.78 -5.23
CA PHE A 86 3.53 0.70 -6.31
C PHE A 86 4.41 -0.55 -6.18
N PRO A 87 5.02 -1.03 -7.29
CA PRO A 87 5.89 -2.21 -7.27
C PRO A 87 6.97 -2.13 -6.19
N GLY A 88 7.63 -0.98 -6.06
CA GLY A 88 8.70 -0.81 -5.09
C GLY A 88 8.32 -1.02 -3.62
N ASN A 89 7.03 -0.92 -3.28
CA ASN A 89 6.57 -1.17 -1.92
C ASN A 89 6.41 -2.67 -1.61
N MET A 90 6.44 -3.54 -2.61
CA MET A 90 6.10 -4.96 -2.46
C MET A 90 7.07 -5.70 -1.55
N LEU A 91 8.39 -5.49 -1.70
CA LEU A 91 9.38 -6.17 -0.84
C LEU A 91 9.21 -5.77 0.63
N GLY A 92 9.08 -4.47 0.92
CA GLY A 92 8.86 -3.98 2.27
C GLY A 92 7.54 -4.48 2.88
N ALA A 93 6.48 -4.59 2.07
CA ALA A 93 5.19 -5.16 2.48
C ALA A 93 5.31 -6.64 2.87
N LEU A 94 6.03 -7.43 2.07
CA LEU A 94 6.26 -8.86 2.38
C LEU A 94 7.19 -9.06 3.57
N GLN A 95 8.21 -8.22 3.73
CA GLN A 95 9.06 -8.22 4.93
C GLN A 95 8.24 -7.89 6.18
N ALA A 96 7.37 -6.88 6.11
CA ALA A 96 6.46 -6.55 7.21
C ALA A 96 5.54 -7.73 7.57
N ALA A 97 4.96 -8.39 6.55
CA ALA A 97 4.11 -9.56 6.74
C ALA A 97 4.87 -10.75 7.35
N LYS A 98 6.06 -11.07 6.83
CA LYS A 98 6.98 -12.09 7.35
C LYS A 98 7.25 -11.89 8.84
N TYR A 99 7.68 -10.71 9.25
CA TYR A 99 7.97 -10.44 10.67
C TYR A 99 6.72 -10.42 11.53
N CYS A 100 5.58 -9.95 11.01
CA CYS A 100 4.31 -10.04 11.72
C CYS A 100 3.96 -11.51 12.03
N LYS A 101 4.07 -12.42 11.05
CA LYS A 101 3.85 -13.86 11.26
C LYS A 101 4.84 -14.48 12.25
N GLN A 102 6.10 -14.06 12.21
CA GLN A 102 7.13 -14.56 13.14
C GLN A 102 6.85 -14.14 14.60
N TYR A 103 6.43 -12.89 14.82
CA TYR A 103 6.17 -12.38 16.17
C TYR A 103 4.78 -12.75 16.70
N ALA A 104 3.77 -12.77 15.83
CA ALA A 104 2.37 -12.95 16.17
C ALA A 104 1.63 -13.72 15.06
N PRO A 105 1.79 -15.05 14.97
CA PRO A 105 1.24 -15.86 13.87
C PRO A 105 -0.30 -15.89 13.81
N HIS A 106 -0.97 -15.52 14.91
CA HIS A 106 -2.42 -15.45 14.99
C HIS A 106 -3.01 -14.28 14.19
N ILE A 107 -2.24 -13.21 13.98
CA ILE A 107 -2.68 -12.01 13.25
C ILE A 107 -2.93 -12.37 11.79
N LYS A 108 -4.10 -12.01 11.29
CA LYS A 108 -4.48 -12.19 9.88
C LYS A 108 -3.95 -11.04 9.04
N ILE A 109 -3.25 -11.35 7.97
CA ILE A 109 -2.58 -10.38 7.12
C ILE A 109 -3.32 -10.28 5.80
N ILE A 110 -3.72 -9.07 5.45
CA ILE A 110 -4.50 -8.75 4.25
C ILE A 110 -3.68 -7.81 3.39
N LEU A 111 -3.45 -8.18 2.13
CA LEU A 111 -2.76 -7.35 1.14
C LEU A 111 -3.78 -6.67 0.20
N GLY A 112 -3.54 -5.42 -0.19
CA GLY A 112 -4.31 -4.71 -1.20
C GLY A 112 -3.54 -3.55 -1.80
N GLY A 113 -4.19 -2.67 -2.57
CA GLY A 113 -3.60 -1.44 -3.11
C GLY A 113 -3.43 -1.42 -4.62
N GLY A 114 -2.97 -0.30 -5.16
CA GLY A 114 -2.92 -0.04 -6.61
C GLY A 114 -2.12 -1.08 -7.40
N PHE A 115 -0.92 -1.43 -6.95
CA PHE A 115 -0.10 -2.45 -7.60
C PHE A 115 -0.76 -3.83 -7.57
N VAL A 116 -1.44 -4.15 -6.47
CA VAL A 116 -2.20 -5.40 -6.34
C VAL A 116 -3.37 -5.43 -7.33
N ASN A 117 -4.07 -4.31 -7.48
CA ASN A 117 -5.22 -4.17 -8.37
C ASN A 117 -4.88 -4.25 -9.86
N THR A 118 -3.64 -3.91 -10.25
CA THR A 118 -3.18 -3.98 -11.65
C THR A 118 -2.37 -5.24 -11.91
N GLU A 119 -1.26 -5.44 -11.21
CA GLU A 119 -0.27 -6.48 -11.53
C GLU A 119 -0.59 -7.85 -10.91
N LEU A 120 -1.33 -7.90 -9.80
CA LEU A 120 -1.68 -9.14 -9.10
C LEU A 120 -3.13 -9.60 -9.35
N ARG A 121 -3.84 -8.99 -10.31
CA ARG A 121 -5.24 -9.34 -10.61
C ARG A 121 -5.43 -10.77 -11.14
N THR A 122 -4.40 -11.35 -11.75
CA THR A 122 -4.42 -12.75 -12.23
C THR A 122 -3.43 -13.61 -11.48
N LEU A 123 -3.32 -13.40 -10.16
CA LEU A 123 -2.34 -14.08 -9.33
C LEU A 123 -2.57 -15.59 -9.28
N LYS A 124 -1.48 -16.35 -9.47
CA LYS A 124 -1.45 -17.81 -9.32
C LYS A 124 -0.32 -18.31 -8.43
N GLU A 125 0.37 -17.40 -7.75
CA GLU A 125 1.58 -17.70 -6.97
C GLU A 125 1.20 -18.07 -5.53
N PRO A 126 1.19 -19.37 -5.15
CA PRO A 126 0.84 -19.78 -3.79
C PRO A 126 1.89 -19.34 -2.75
N ARG A 127 3.15 -19.14 -3.12
CA ARG A 127 4.22 -18.77 -2.17
C ARG A 127 4.00 -17.42 -1.49
N LEU A 128 3.22 -16.52 -2.10
CA LEU A 128 2.81 -15.27 -1.43
C LEU A 128 2.02 -15.53 -0.14
N PHE A 129 1.25 -16.62 -0.12
CA PHE A 129 0.40 -16.98 1.02
C PHE A 129 1.18 -17.65 2.17
N GLU A 130 2.50 -17.80 2.05
CA GLU A 130 3.37 -18.19 3.16
C GLU A 130 3.48 -17.07 4.21
N THR A 131 3.30 -15.81 3.78
CA THR A 131 3.40 -14.63 4.65
C THR A 131 2.09 -13.84 4.75
N ILE A 132 1.16 -14.03 3.80
CA ILE A 132 -0.13 -13.30 3.72
C ILE A 132 -1.28 -14.30 3.81
N ASP A 133 -2.39 -13.94 4.47
CA ASP A 133 -3.57 -14.80 4.53
C ASP A 133 -4.56 -14.52 3.39
N TYR A 134 -4.75 -13.24 3.04
CA TYR A 134 -5.75 -12.80 2.06
C TYR A 134 -5.22 -11.65 1.19
N ILE A 135 -5.76 -11.55 -0.03
CA ILE A 135 -5.52 -10.40 -0.91
C ILE A 135 -6.87 -9.86 -1.37
N CYS A 136 -7.13 -8.58 -1.14
CA CYS A 136 -8.34 -7.91 -1.60
C CYS A 136 -8.04 -7.08 -2.86
N LEU A 137 -8.94 -7.17 -3.85
CA LEU A 137 -8.88 -6.38 -5.08
C LEU A 137 -9.93 -5.27 -5.10
N ASP A 138 -9.67 -4.28 -5.95
CA ASP A 138 -10.51 -3.13 -6.22
C ASP A 138 -10.69 -2.23 -4.99
N ASP A 139 -11.90 -1.71 -4.80
CA ASP A 139 -12.26 -0.89 -3.64
C ASP A 139 -12.27 -1.76 -2.39
N GLY A 140 -11.49 -1.36 -1.38
CA GLY A 140 -11.22 -2.20 -0.21
C GLY A 140 -12.40 -2.31 0.75
N GLU A 141 -13.37 -1.40 0.70
CA GLU A 141 -14.44 -1.28 1.69
C GLU A 141 -15.31 -2.53 1.76
N ARG A 142 -15.82 -3.02 0.62
CA ARG A 142 -16.66 -4.23 0.58
C ARG A 142 -15.86 -5.51 0.83
N PRO A 143 -14.71 -5.77 0.16
CA PRO A 143 -13.86 -6.92 0.43
C PRO A 143 -13.46 -7.01 1.91
N LEU A 144 -12.96 -5.92 2.50
CA LEU A 144 -12.54 -5.91 3.90
C LEU A 144 -13.72 -6.18 4.83
N LEU A 145 -14.88 -5.54 4.63
CA LEU A 145 -16.05 -5.78 5.47
C LEU A 145 -16.43 -7.26 5.48
N THR A 146 -16.62 -7.87 4.31
CA THR A 146 -17.04 -9.28 4.21
C THR A 146 -15.98 -10.26 4.70
N LEU A 147 -14.69 -9.92 4.54
CA LEU A 147 -13.58 -10.71 5.05
C LEU A 147 -13.50 -10.65 6.57
N LEU A 148 -13.64 -9.47 7.17
CA LEU A 148 -13.64 -9.30 8.64
C LEU A 148 -14.82 -10.03 9.28
N GLU A 149 -16.02 -9.95 8.68
CA GLU A 149 -17.18 -10.73 9.10
C GLU A 149 -16.90 -12.25 9.03
N ASN A 150 -16.22 -12.73 7.98
CA ASN A 150 -15.80 -14.13 7.87
C ASN A 150 -14.80 -14.53 8.95
N ILE A 151 -13.78 -13.70 9.20
CA ILE A 151 -12.76 -13.94 10.23
C ILE A 151 -13.41 -14.03 11.63
N GLN A 152 -14.46 -13.25 11.87
CA GLN A 152 -15.26 -13.29 13.10
C GLN A 152 -16.28 -14.44 13.15
N GLY A 153 -16.41 -15.24 12.10
CA GLY A 153 -17.40 -16.32 12.00
C GLY A 153 -18.84 -15.85 11.80
N GLN A 154 -19.04 -14.59 11.42
CA GLN A 154 -20.36 -13.95 11.22
C GLN A 154 -20.76 -13.91 9.74
N GLY A 155 -19.80 -14.00 8.83
CA GLY A 155 -20.01 -14.01 7.38
C GLY A 155 -19.76 -15.38 6.75
N ASN A 156 -20.41 -15.64 5.62
CA ASN A 156 -20.18 -16.84 4.78
C ASN A 156 -19.83 -16.52 3.32
N LYS A 157 -19.71 -15.22 3.00
CA LYS A 157 -19.41 -14.74 1.65
C LYS A 157 -18.14 -13.90 1.68
N LEU A 158 -17.36 -14.01 0.61
CA LEU A 158 -16.22 -13.16 0.35
C LEU A 158 -16.45 -12.41 -0.95
N PHE A 159 -15.96 -11.18 -1.03
CA PHE A 159 -16.04 -10.35 -2.23
C PHE A 159 -14.63 -9.98 -2.70
N ARG A 160 -14.33 -10.21 -3.98
CA ARG A 160 -13.05 -9.91 -4.64
C ARG A 160 -11.80 -10.19 -3.79
N THR A 161 -11.79 -11.36 -3.14
CA THR A 161 -10.75 -11.74 -2.18
C THR A 161 -10.08 -13.04 -2.61
N TYR A 162 -8.76 -13.00 -2.80
CA TYR A 162 -7.95 -14.19 -2.94
C TYR A 162 -7.62 -14.81 -1.59
N SER A 163 -7.62 -16.14 -1.55
CA SER A 163 -7.21 -16.95 -0.40
C SER A 163 -6.55 -18.24 -0.89
N LEU A 164 -5.65 -18.81 -0.09
CA LEU A 164 -5.13 -20.15 -0.34
C LEU A 164 -6.09 -21.22 0.19
N GLN A 165 -6.62 -22.07 -0.68
CA GLN A 165 -7.51 -23.18 -0.32
C GLN A 165 -6.95 -24.48 -0.92
N ALA A 166 -6.70 -25.48 -0.07
CA ALA A 166 -6.13 -26.76 -0.48
C ALA A 166 -4.85 -26.62 -1.35
N GLY A 167 -4.00 -25.64 -1.04
CA GLY A 167 -2.75 -25.36 -1.78
C GLY A 167 -2.93 -24.61 -3.10
N GLN A 168 -4.15 -24.18 -3.44
CA GLN A 168 -4.45 -23.42 -4.64
C GLN A 168 -4.91 -22.01 -4.31
N VAL A 169 -4.49 -21.05 -5.13
CA VAL A 169 -4.93 -19.66 -5.04
C VAL A 169 -6.33 -19.57 -5.64
N ILE A 170 -7.33 -19.29 -4.80
CA ILE A 170 -8.74 -19.20 -5.20
C ILE A 170 -9.20 -17.75 -5.10
N PHE A 171 -9.79 -17.25 -6.19
CA PHE A 171 -10.49 -15.96 -6.21
C PHE A 171 -11.93 -16.16 -5.74
N ASN A 172 -12.27 -15.59 -4.59
CA ASN A 172 -13.62 -15.65 -4.04
C ASN A 172 -14.34 -14.35 -4.36
N THR A 173 -15.48 -14.45 -5.04
CA THR A 173 -16.35 -13.31 -5.28
C THR A 173 -17.80 -13.78 -5.28
N CYS A 174 -18.71 -12.91 -4.83
CA CYS A 174 -20.13 -13.20 -4.73
C CYS A 174 -20.90 -12.20 -5.58
N ALA A 175 -21.69 -12.68 -6.55
CA ALA A 175 -22.32 -11.85 -7.56
C ALA A 175 -23.46 -10.94 -7.04
N ASP A 176 -23.97 -11.21 -5.84
CA ASP A 176 -25.00 -10.40 -5.17
C ASP A 176 -24.42 -9.27 -4.32
N LEU A 177 -23.09 -9.20 -4.19
CA LEU A 177 -22.38 -8.12 -3.51
C LEU A 177 -21.89 -7.08 -4.53
N HIS A 178 -21.85 -5.82 -4.09
CA HIS A 178 -21.41 -4.69 -4.90
C HIS A 178 -20.59 -3.71 -4.05
N ASP A 179 -19.82 -2.86 -4.70
CA ASP A 179 -19.03 -1.81 -4.04
C ASP A 179 -19.91 -0.85 -3.23
N ILE A 180 -19.34 -0.25 -2.19
CA ILE A 180 -20.03 0.76 -1.40
C ILE A 180 -20.06 2.05 -2.23
N ALA A 181 -21.24 2.64 -2.40
CA ALA A 181 -21.36 3.86 -3.19
C ALA A 181 -20.51 4.99 -2.57
N GLN A 182 -19.87 5.81 -3.40
CA GLN A 182 -18.92 6.83 -2.97
C GLN A 182 -19.55 7.81 -1.97
N LYS A 183 -20.85 8.11 -2.12
CA LYS A 183 -21.62 8.94 -1.18
C LYS A 183 -21.71 8.37 0.24
N ASP A 184 -21.64 7.04 0.38
CA ASP A 184 -21.78 6.29 1.63
C ASP A 184 -20.42 5.93 2.23
N VAL A 185 -19.32 6.13 1.48
CA VAL A 185 -17.95 6.00 1.98
C VAL A 185 -17.63 7.14 2.96
N GLY A 186 -16.89 6.83 4.02
CA GLY A 186 -16.43 7.79 5.03
C GLY A 186 -15.43 8.82 4.48
N THR A 187 -15.02 9.76 5.33
CA THR A 187 -13.86 10.62 5.04
C THR A 187 -12.57 9.93 5.44
N PRO A 188 -11.44 10.20 4.76
CA PRO A 188 -10.15 9.65 5.15
C PRO A 188 -9.83 9.96 6.62
N ASP A 189 -9.47 8.92 7.38
CA ASP A 189 -8.99 9.06 8.75
C ASP A 189 -7.45 9.08 8.76
N TYR A 190 -6.89 10.08 9.43
CA TYR A 190 -5.45 10.27 9.59
C TYR A 190 -5.00 10.08 11.04
N THR A 191 -5.90 9.64 11.92
CA THR A 191 -5.62 9.38 13.34
C THR A 191 -4.51 8.33 13.49
N GLY A 192 -3.61 8.55 14.45
CA GLY A 192 -2.50 7.64 14.74
C GLY A 192 -1.29 7.75 13.81
N LEU A 193 -1.40 8.46 12.68
CA LEU A 193 -0.24 8.70 11.81
C LEU A 193 0.69 9.78 12.42
N PRO A 194 2.02 9.58 12.43
CA PRO A 194 2.98 10.55 12.94
C PRO A 194 3.23 11.65 11.91
N ILE A 195 2.16 12.32 11.49
CA ILE A 195 2.13 13.29 10.39
C ILE A 195 3.15 14.40 10.64
N ASP A 196 3.36 14.77 11.91
CA ASP A 196 4.33 15.75 12.39
C ASP A 196 5.80 15.42 12.03
N LYS A 197 6.13 14.12 11.87
CA LYS A 197 7.49 13.63 11.59
C LYS A 197 7.86 13.55 10.11
N TYR A 198 6.89 13.70 9.20
CA TYR A 198 7.16 13.66 7.76
C TYR A 198 7.86 14.94 7.30
N LEU A 199 8.96 14.77 6.57
CA LEU A 199 9.74 15.88 6.03
C LEU A 199 8.98 16.58 4.90
N SER A 200 8.92 17.91 4.95
CA SER A 200 8.49 18.71 3.81
C SER A 200 9.61 18.75 2.79
N LEU A 201 9.34 18.19 1.61
CA LEU A 201 10.33 18.01 0.57
C LEU A 201 9.98 18.93 -0.61
N CYS A 202 10.46 20.18 -0.62
CA CYS A 202 10.40 21.03 -1.82
C CYS A 202 11.54 20.71 -2.81
N GLU A 203 11.22 20.09 -3.96
CA GLU A 203 12.22 19.67 -4.97
C GLU A 203 12.74 20.81 -5.84
N ILE A 204 11.95 21.86 -6.02
CA ILE A 204 12.19 22.89 -7.03
C ILE A 204 12.34 24.25 -6.34
N LEU A 205 13.38 25.01 -6.73
CA LEU A 205 13.67 26.35 -6.19
C LEU A 205 12.58 27.38 -6.48
N ASN A 206 11.75 27.12 -7.49
CA ASN A 206 10.64 27.97 -7.88
C ASN A 206 9.63 28.08 -6.71
N PRO A 207 9.44 29.27 -6.13
CA PRO A 207 8.49 29.48 -5.04
C PRO A 207 7.06 29.06 -5.37
N MET A 208 6.64 29.07 -6.64
CA MET A 208 5.33 28.59 -7.05
C MET A 208 5.15 27.09 -6.81
N HIS A 209 6.23 26.31 -6.98
CA HIS A 209 6.19 24.86 -6.79
C HIS A 209 6.15 24.47 -5.31
N ARG A 210 6.50 25.41 -4.41
CA ARG A 210 6.28 25.23 -2.97
C ARG A 210 4.81 25.04 -2.66
N ILE A 211 3.90 25.62 -3.43
CA ILE A 211 2.46 25.39 -3.22
C ILE A 211 2.20 23.88 -3.30
N TRP A 212 2.61 23.20 -4.38
CA TRP A 212 2.27 21.79 -4.59
C TRP A 212 3.20 20.77 -3.90
N SER A 213 4.32 21.21 -3.32
CA SER A 213 5.37 20.31 -2.81
C SER A 213 5.89 20.66 -1.42
N ASP A 214 5.54 21.83 -0.89
CA ASP A 214 5.90 22.25 0.46
C ASP A 214 4.69 22.05 1.39
N ALA A 215 4.97 21.51 2.56
CA ALA A 215 4.02 21.11 3.59
C ALA A 215 3.11 19.93 3.19
N ARG A 216 2.00 19.79 3.93
CA ARG A 216 1.16 18.61 3.95
C ARG A 216 -0.10 18.84 3.13
N TRP A 217 -0.39 17.89 2.27
CA TRP A 217 -1.57 17.89 1.41
C TRP A 217 -2.45 16.71 1.78
N ASN A 218 -3.51 16.95 2.56
CA ASN A 218 -4.50 15.94 2.85
C ASN A 218 -5.37 15.73 1.59
N LYS A 219 -5.54 14.47 1.20
CA LYS A 219 -6.31 14.10 0.01
C LYS A 219 -7.76 13.87 0.41
N ILE A 220 -8.69 14.40 -0.37
CA ILE A 220 -10.12 14.15 -0.23
C ILE A 220 -10.63 13.61 -1.56
N THR A 221 -11.30 12.45 -1.52
CA THR A 221 -11.88 11.81 -2.68
C THR A 221 -13.30 12.33 -2.91
N ILE A 222 -13.44 13.31 -3.82
CA ILE A 222 -14.74 13.92 -4.13
C ILE A 222 -15.61 13.10 -5.09
N ALA A 223 -14.96 12.26 -5.90
CA ALA A 223 -15.58 11.37 -6.85
C ALA A 223 -14.71 10.12 -6.99
N HIS A 224 -15.35 9.03 -7.35
CA HIS A 224 -14.74 7.73 -7.61
C HIS A 224 -14.97 7.36 -9.08
N GLY A 225 -14.06 6.59 -9.67
CA GLY A 225 -14.04 6.32 -11.10
C GLY A 225 -13.72 7.52 -11.98
N CYS A 226 -13.74 7.29 -13.30
CA CYS A 226 -13.37 8.26 -14.32
C CYS A 226 -14.58 8.65 -15.17
N TYR A 227 -15.00 9.92 -15.11
CA TYR A 227 -16.10 10.43 -15.93
C TYR A 227 -15.82 10.34 -17.44
N TRP A 228 -14.55 10.24 -17.86
CA TRP A 228 -14.15 10.18 -19.26
C TRP A 228 -14.14 8.75 -19.81
N ALA A 229 -13.51 7.81 -19.09
CA ALA A 229 -13.42 6.38 -19.39
C ALA A 229 -13.15 6.00 -20.88
N LYS A 230 -12.37 6.82 -21.61
CA LYS A 230 -12.09 6.62 -23.05
C LYS A 230 -10.62 6.78 -23.42
N CYS A 231 -9.72 6.83 -22.43
CA CYS A 231 -8.28 6.91 -22.70
C CYS A 231 -7.77 5.58 -23.26
N SER A 232 -6.99 5.63 -24.34
CA SER A 232 -6.38 4.43 -24.96
C SER A 232 -5.30 3.77 -24.10
N PHE A 233 -4.76 4.50 -23.11
CA PHE A 233 -3.67 4.06 -22.25
C PHE A 233 -4.12 3.69 -20.82
N CYS A 234 -5.40 3.86 -20.50
CA CYS A 234 -5.94 3.54 -19.18
C CYS A 234 -6.74 2.25 -19.27
N ASP A 235 -6.58 1.35 -18.31
CA ASP A 235 -7.41 0.15 -18.23
C ASP A 235 -8.82 0.49 -17.72
N ILE A 236 -9.64 0.99 -18.63
CA ILE A 236 -11.04 1.38 -18.36
C ILE A 236 -11.95 0.17 -18.11
N SER A 237 -11.44 -1.06 -18.22
CA SER A 237 -12.20 -2.29 -17.92
C SER A 237 -12.29 -2.58 -16.42
N LEU A 238 -11.44 -1.94 -15.62
CA LEU A 238 -11.44 -2.07 -14.16
C LEU A 238 -12.64 -1.35 -13.55
N ASP A 239 -13.37 -2.03 -12.67
CA ASP A 239 -14.62 -1.51 -12.10
C ASP A 239 -14.42 -0.16 -11.38
N TYR A 240 -13.32 0.01 -10.66
CA TYR A 240 -13.00 1.25 -9.93
C TYR A 240 -12.55 2.42 -10.85
N ILE A 241 -12.38 2.17 -12.15
CA ILE A 241 -12.07 3.18 -13.17
C ILE A 241 -13.28 3.46 -14.04
N GLY A 242 -13.95 2.41 -14.53
CA GLY A 242 -15.05 2.52 -15.49
C GLY A 242 -16.34 3.09 -14.92
N ASN A 243 -16.57 2.94 -13.61
CA ASN A 243 -17.81 3.35 -12.96
C ASN A 243 -17.64 4.67 -12.21
N TYR A 244 -18.06 5.77 -12.82
CA TYR A 244 -18.00 7.08 -12.19
C TYR A 244 -19.13 7.27 -11.17
N ASP A 245 -18.76 7.61 -9.93
CA ASP A 245 -19.68 7.94 -8.84
C ASP A 245 -19.25 9.23 -8.11
N LEU A 246 -20.22 10.06 -7.71
CA LEU A 246 -20.03 11.39 -7.17
C LEU A 246 -20.49 11.47 -5.72
N LYS A 247 -19.68 12.08 -4.86
CA LYS A 247 -20.10 12.49 -3.52
C LYS A 247 -20.25 14.01 -3.47
N PHE A 248 -21.49 14.48 -3.32
CA PHE A 248 -21.80 15.90 -3.33
C PHE A 248 -21.19 16.65 -2.12
N PRO A 249 -20.85 17.95 -2.27
CA PRO A 249 -20.17 18.75 -1.24
C PRO A 249 -20.89 18.80 0.12
N ASN A 250 -22.22 18.74 0.12
CA ASN A 250 -23.03 18.77 1.35
C ASN A 250 -22.79 17.56 2.26
N ASN A 251 -22.14 16.50 1.75
CA ASN A 251 -21.79 15.30 2.51
C ASN A 251 -20.40 15.39 3.19
N TYR A 252 -19.77 16.57 3.18
CA TYR A 252 -18.47 16.82 3.84
C TYR A 252 -18.54 17.90 4.93
N LEU A 253 -19.72 18.47 5.16
CA LEU A 253 -19.92 19.49 6.19
C LEU A 253 -20.28 18.79 7.51
N TRP A 254 -19.38 18.92 8.48
CA TRP A 254 -19.58 18.57 9.88
C TRP A 254 -19.97 19.81 10.67
#